data_AF-A0A800KBN4-F1
#
_entry.id   AF-A0A800KBN4-F1
#
_cell.length_a   1.000
_cell.length_b   1.000
_cell.length_c   1.000
_cell.angle_alpha   90.00
_cell.angle_beta   90.00
_cell.angle_gamma   90.00
#
_symmetry.space_group_name_H-M   'P 1'
#
loop_
_entity.id
_entity.type
_entity.pdbx_description
1 polymer ?
#
loop_
_entity_poly.entity_id
_entity_poly.type
_entity_poly.pdbx_seq_one_letter_code
_entity_poly.pdbx_strand_id
1 'polypeptide(L)'
;IANNESDRKEKIEMAYEYYSRFDNVFTGPGIVNNGMIKVLPRKQSVEELAESLLICTADEMIDKLSPYKEAGIDRLILNMNFGASHKDTMASIQHFAEKVTPQFS
;
A
#
# COMPACT_ATOMS: atom_id res chain seq x y z
N ILE A 1 3.92 -0.10 -6.45
CA ILE A 1 3.63 -0.37 -7.88
C ILE A 1 3.66 -1.87 -8.10
N ALA A 2 2.60 -2.41 -8.69
CA ALA A 2 2.50 -3.80 -9.09
C ALA A 2 3.05 -4.00 -10.51
N ASN A 3 3.78 -5.09 -10.71
CA ASN A 3 4.33 -5.48 -12.02
C ASN A 3 3.29 -6.21 -12.89
N ASN A 4 2.34 -6.90 -12.25
CA ASN A 4 1.24 -7.64 -12.88
C ASN A 4 0.16 -7.95 -11.83
N GLU A 5 -0.94 -8.58 -12.25
CA GLU A 5 -2.07 -8.93 -11.37
C GLU A 5 -1.71 -9.91 -10.24
N SER A 6 -0.79 -10.85 -10.47
CA SER A 6 -0.35 -11.78 -9.41
C SER A 6 0.39 -11.03 -8.32
N ASP A 7 1.37 -10.21 -8.71
CA ASP A 7 2.14 -9.36 -7.79
C ASP A 7 1.24 -8.34 -7.07
N ARG A 8 0.21 -7.83 -7.76
CA ARG A 8 -0.82 -6.98 -7.15
C ARG A 8 -1.58 -7.73 -6.05
N LYS A 9 -2.06 -8.94 -6.34
CA LYS A 9 -2.79 -9.77 -5.38
C LYS A 9 -1.95 -10.12 -4.16
N GLU A 10 -0.71 -10.55 -4.36
CA GLU A 10 0.24 -10.85 -3.28
C GLU A 10 0.48 -9.63 -2.39
N LYS A 11 0.65 -8.44 -2.97
CA LYS A 11 0.81 -7.19 -2.22
C LYS A 11 -0.43 -6.80 -1.43
N ILE A 12 -1.63 -7.01 -1.99
CA ILE A 12 -2.89 -6.77 -1.28
C ILE A 12 -3.02 -7.71 -0.08
N GLU A 13 -2.70 -8.99 -0.24
CA GLU A 13 -2.73 -9.97 0.85
C GLU A 13 -1.74 -9.60 1.97
N MET A 14 -0.51 -9.22 1.60
CA MET A 14 0.49 -8.73 2.56
C MET A 14 -0.02 -7.49 3.31
N ALA A 15 -0.58 -6.51 2.60
CA ALA A 15 -1.13 -5.31 3.21
C ALA A 15 -2.29 -5.65 4.15
N TYR A 16 -3.18 -6.58 3.75
CA TYR A 16 -4.29 -7.02 4.59
C TYR A 16 -3.81 -7.65 5.90
N GLU A 17 -2.79 -8.50 5.85
CA GLU A 17 -2.19 -9.08 7.05
C GLU A 17 -1.51 -8.01 7.92
N TYR A 18 -0.80 -7.06 7.32
CA TYR A 18 -0.18 -5.93 8.01
C TYR A 18 -1.20 -5.09 8.77
N TYR A 19 -2.27 -4.68 8.09
CA TYR A 19 -3.33 -3.89 8.72
C TYR A 19 -4.15 -4.70 9.74
N SER A 20 -4.23 -6.03 9.60
CA SER A 20 -4.85 -6.87 10.64
C SER A 20 -4.09 -6.82 11.96
N ARG A 21 -2.75 -6.72 11.89
CA ARG A 21 -1.92 -6.48 13.08
C ARG A 21 -2.09 -5.06 13.60
N PHE A 22 -2.12 -4.07 12.70
CA PHE A 22 -2.35 -2.68 13.08
C PHE A 22 -3.67 -2.50 13.83
N ASP A 23 -4.76 -3.05 13.31
CA ASP A 23 -6.09 -2.96 13.93
C ASP A 23 -6.10 -3.58 15.33
N ASN A 24 -5.38 -4.68 15.55
CA ASN A 24 -5.24 -5.31 16.86
C ASN A 24 -4.65 -4.35 17.91
N VAL A 25 -3.61 -3.58 17.57
CA VAL A 25 -3.00 -2.62 18.52
C VAL A 25 -3.69 -1.27 18.57
N PHE A 26 -4.36 -0.85 17.49
CA PHE A 26 -5.00 0.46 17.41
C PHE A 26 -6.42 0.47 18.00
N THR A 27 -7.23 -0.56 17.70
CA THR A 27 -8.63 -0.66 18.14
C THR A 27 -8.96 -1.96 18.86
N GLY A 28 -8.08 -2.95 18.78
CA GLY A 28 -8.26 -4.26 19.36
C GLY A 28 -7.61 -4.41 20.76
N PRO A 29 -7.44 -5.66 21.20
CA PRO A 29 -6.92 -5.98 22.53
C PRO A 29 -5.40 -5.84 22.69
N GLY A 30 -4.66 -5.50 21.63
CA GLY A 30 -3.19 -5.32 21.68
C GLY A 30 -2.42 -6.62 21.95
N ILE A 31 -2.90 -7.76 21.45
CA ILE A 31 -2.28 -9.07 21.76
C ILE A 31 -0.95 -9.22 21.01
N VAL A 32 0.12 -9.50 21.77
CA VAL A 32 1.48 -9.76 21.27
C VAL A 32 1.94 -11.15 21.72
N ASN A 33 2.50 -11.92 20.79
CA ASN A 33 3.08 -13.25 21.04
C ASN A 33 4.54 -13.25 20.57
N ASN A 34 5.49 -13.51 21.48
CA ASN A 34 6.93 -13.56 21.16
C ASN A 34 7.44 -12.31 20.40
N GLY A 35 6.99 -11.12 20.81
CA GLY A 35 7.36 -9.86 20.16
C GLY A 35 6.61 -9.56 18.85
N MET A 36 5.72 -10.44 18.40
CA MET A 36 4.92 -10.25 17.19
C MET A 36 3.45 -9.96 17.53
N ILE A 37 2.90 -8.90 16.93
CA ILE A 37 1.48 -8.59 17.06
C ILE A 37 0.67 -9.71 16.39
N LYS A 38 -0.32 -10.25 17.12
CA LYS A 38 -1.21 -11.29 16.60
C LYS A 38 -2.10 -10.73 15.50
N VAL A 39 -2.25 -11.47 14.40
CA VAL A 39 -3.23 -11.18 13.35
C VAL A 39 -4.62 -11.51 13.87
N LEU A 40 -5.53 -10.54 13.86
CA LEU A 40 -6.92 -10.74 14.24
C LEU A 40 -7.84 -10.46 13.04
N PRO A 41 -9.04 -11.08 12.98
CA PRO A 41 -10.02 -10.77 11.95
C PRO A 41 -10.36 -9.28 11.91
N ARG A 42 -10.46 -8.73 10.70
CA ARG A 42 -10.84 -7.35 10.46
C ARG A 42 -12.31 -7.27 10.07
N LYS A 43 -12.92 -6.10 10.29
CA LYS A 43 -14.28 -5.81 9.79
C LYS A 43 -14.28 -5.54 8.28
N GLN A 44 -13.26 -4.83 7.81
CA GLN A 44 -13.05 -4.51 6.40
C GLN A 44 -12.63 -5.76 5.63
N SER A 45 -13.19 -5.99 4.43
CA SER A 45 -12.77 -7.09 3.55
C SER A 45 -11.43 -6.82 2.86
N VAL A 46 -10.86 -7.83 2.21
CA VAL A 46 -9.62 -7.69 1.43
C VAL A 46 -9.86 -6.77 0.22
N GLU A 47 -11.02 -6.89 -0.41
CA GLU A 47 -11.43 -6.10 -1.58
C GLU A 47 -11.63 -4.63 -1.21
N GLU A 48 -12.36 -4.37 -0.12
CA GLU A 48 -12.55 -3.00 0.40
C GLU A 48 -11.20 -2.35 0.77
N LEU A 49 -10.27 -3.13 1.33
CA LEU A 49 -8.92 -2.63 1.59
C LEU A 49 -8.19 -2.32 0.28
N ALA A 50 -8.24 -3.21 -0.70
CA ALA A 50 -7.56 -3.04 -1.98
C ALA A 50 -8.00 -1.76 -2.70
N GLU A 51 -9.28 -1.40 -2.63
CA GLU A 51 -9.81 -0.15 -3.20
C GLU A 51 -9.28 1.10 -2.50
N SER A 52 -9.03 1.02 -1.19
CA SER A 52 -8.52 2.13 -0.39
C SER A 52 -7.01 2.37 -0.52
N LEU A 53 -6.25 1.38 -1.02
CA LEU A 53 -4.80 1.44 -1.11
C LEU A 53 -4.30 1.75 -2.52
N LEU A 54 -3.13 2.39 -2.61
CA LEU A 54 -2.42 2.64 -3.88
C LEU A 54 -1.55 1.43 -4.29
N ILE A 55 -2.14 0.24 -4.31
CA ILE A 55 -1.51 -1.00 -4.82
C ILE A 55 -2.05 -1.27 -6.22
N CYS A 56 -1.42 -0.66 -7.21
CA CYS A 56 -1.83 -0.69 -8.60
C CYS A 56 -0.62 -0.64 -9.54
N THR A 57 -0.89 -0.74 -10.85
CA THR A 57 0.08 -0.51 -11.92
C THR A 57 0.53 0.97 -11.96
N ALA A 58 1.57 1.27 -12.75
CA ALA A 58 2.05 2.64 -12.91
C ALA A 58 1.00 3.55 -13.58
N ASP A 59 0.32 3.05 -14.61
CA ASP A 59 -0.71 3.81 -15.34
C ASP A 59 -1.90 4.13 -14.42
N GLU A 60 -2.40 3.12 -13.69
CA GLU A 60 -3.47 3.34 -12.71
C GLU A 60 -3.04 4.30 -11.58
N MET A 61 -1.75 4.29 -11.19
CA MET A 61 -1.23 5.23 -10.20
C MET A 61 -1.29 6.66 -10.74
N ILE A 62 -0.90 6.87 -12.01
CA ILE A 62 -1.00 8.17 -12.66
C ILE A 62 -2.46 8.62 -12.69
N ASP A 63 -3.37 7.77 -13.16
CA ASP A 63 -4.81 8.09 -13.20
C ASP A 63 -5.37 8.45 -11.81
N LYS A 64 -4.99 7.70 -10.78
CA LYS A 64 -5.42 7.97 -9.39
C LYS A 64 -4.81 9.26 -8.82
N LEU A 65 -3.62 9.67 -9.27
CA LEU A 65 -2.93 10.86 -8.78
C LEU A 65 -3.28 12.14 -9.56
N SER A 66 -3.71 12.03 -10.82
CA SER A 66 -4.08 13.15 -11.69
C SER A 66 -5.08 14.15 -11.07
N PRO A 67 -6.18 13.71 -10.43
CA PRO A 67 -7.12 14.64 -9.80
C PRO A 67 -6.48 15.52 -8.70
N TYR A 68 -5.47 15.00 -7.99
CA TYR A 68 -4.77 15.79 -6.96
C TYR A 68 -3.89 16.87 -7.60
N LYS A 69 -3.24 16.57 -8.73
CA LYS A 69 -2.48 17.57 -9.49
C LYS A 69 -3.39 18.66 -10.03
N GLU A 70 -4.54 18.29 -10.60
CA GLU A 70 -5.55 19.23 -11.10
C GLU A 70 -6.09 20.14 -9.99
N ALA A 71 -6.20 19.63 -8.76
CA ALA A 71 -6.58 20.39 -7.59
C ALA A 71 -5.47 21.32 -7.05
N GLY A 72 -4.28 21.35 -7.68
CA GLY A 72 -3.15 22.20 -7.26
C GLY A 72 -2.37 21.65 -6.07
N ILE A 73 -2.41 20.33 -5.83
CA ILE A 73 -1.62 19.71 -4.77
C ILE A 73 -0.21 19.44 -5.28
N ASP A 74 0.77 20.16 -4.72
CA ASP A 74 2.19 20.05 -5.09
C ASP A 74 3.00 19.11 -4.21
N ARG A 75 2.40 18.55 -3.16
CA ARG A 75 3.10 17.65 -2.21
C ARG A 75 2.30 16.39 -1.94
N LEU A 76 2.88 15.25 -2.33
CA LEU A 76 2.41 13.92 -2.00
C LEU A 76 3.42 13.22 -1.07
N ILE A 77 2.93 12.60 0.00
CA ILE A 77 3.74 11.77 0.90
C ILE A 77 3.16 10.36 0.86
N LEU A 78 4.00 9.38 0.53
CA LEU A 78 3.60 7.98 0.40
C LEU A 78 4.30 7.11 1.44
N ASN A 79 3.52 6.27 2.13
CA ASN A 79 4.07 5.10 2.81
C ASN A 79 4.14 3.94 1.81
N MET A 80 5.35 3.51 1.48
CA MET A 80 5.59 2.49 0.44
C MET A 80 5.93 1.11 1.01
N ASN A 81 5.88 0.90 2.33
CA ASN A 81 6.21 -0.37 2.95
C ASN A 81 5.19 -0.77 4.02
N PHE A 82 4.55 -1.91 3.80
CA PHE A 82 3.57 -2.55 4.66
C PHE A 82 3.99 -3.99 5.01
N GLY A 83 5.29 -4.23 5.18
CA GLY A 83 5.86 -5.55 5.47
C GLY A 83 6.48 -6.27 4.27
N ALA A 84 6.59 -5.59 3.12
CA ALA A 84 7.30 -6.12 1.96
C ALA A 84 8.82 -6.19 2.18
N SER A 85 9.52 -7.00 1.39
CA SER A 85 10.98 -7.08 1.47
C SER A 85 11.64 -5.74 1.13
N HIS A 86 12.84 -5.50 1.65
CA HIS A 86 13.60 -4.29 1.32
C HIS A 86 13.81 -4.16 -0.20
N LYS A 87 14.15 -5.28 -0.87
CA LYS A 87 14.33 -5.33 -2.32
C LYS A 87 13.08 -4.88 -3.06
N ASP A 88 11.91 -5.41 -2.70
CA ASP A 88 10.65 -5.08 -3.39
C ASP A 88 10.22 -3.64 -3.11
N THR A 89 10.46 -3.15 -1.89
CA THR A 89 10.21 -1.76 -1.52
C THR A 89 11.07 -0.81 -2.36
N MET A 90 12.38 -1.05 -2.45
CA MET A 90 13.29 -0.22 -3.24
C MET A 90 12.96 -0.28 -4.74
N ALA A 91 12.62 -1.46 -5.26
CA ALA A 91 12.16 -1.61 -6.63
C ALA A 91 10.87 -0.80 -6.89
N SER A 92 9.91 -0.81 -5.95
CA SER A 92 8.70 0.00 -6.09
C SER A 92 8.97 1.51 -6.00
N ILE A 93 9.91 1.96 -5.17
CA ILE A 93 10.33 3.37 -5.10
C ILE A 93 10.96 3.79 -6.43
N GLN A 94 11.89 2.98 -6.95
CA GLN A 94 12.54 3.25 -8.24
C GLN A 94 11.50 3.30 -9.37
N HIS A 95 10.60 2.32 -9.44
CA HIS A 95 9.54 2.29 -10.45
C HIS A 95 8.66 3.56 -10.36
N PHE A 96 8.29 4.00 -9.16
CA PHE A 96 7.50 5.21 -8.96
C PHE A 96 8.25 6.47 -9.44
N ALA A 97 9.54 6.57 -9.12
CA ALA A 97 10.40 7.67 -9.55
C ALA A 97 10.56 7.72 -11.07
N GLU A 98 10.69 6.57 -11.73
CA GLU A 98 10.95 6.49 -13.18
C GLU A 98 9.69 6.58 -14.05
N LYS A 99 8.54 6.08 -13.57
CA LYS A 99 7.33 5.95 -14.40
C LYS A 99 6.22 6.92 -14.03
N VAL A 100 6.06 7.22 -12.74
CA VAL A 100 4.92 8.01 -12.24
C VAL A 100 5.31 9.47 -12.04
N THR A 101 6.39 9.73 -11.33
CA THR A 101 6.84 11.10 -10.99
C THR A 101 7.01 12.03 -12.20
N PRO A 102 7.55 11.59 -13.36
CA PRO A 102 7.74 12.47 -14.51
C PRO A 102 6.44 12.99 -15.14
N GLN A 103 5.30 12.37 -14.86
CA GLN A 103 4.00 12.82 -15.38
C GLN A 103 3.43 14.03 -14.62
N PHE A 104 4.00 14.35 -13.45
CA PHE A 104 3.52 15.40 -12.55
C PHE A 104 4.52 16.54 -12.31
N SER A 105 5.68 16.44 -12.98
CA SER A 105 6.81 17.38 -12.87
C SER A 105 6.69 18.55 -13.85
#